data_AF-W1NGZ4-F1
#
_entry.id   AF-W1NGZ4-F1
#
_cell.length_a   1.000
_cell.length_b   1.000
_cell.length_c   1.000
_cell.angle_alpha   90.00
_cell.angle_beta   90.00
_cell.angle_gamma   90.00
#
_symmetry.space_group_name_H-M   'P 1'
#
loop_
_entity.id
_entity.type
_entity.pdbx_description
1 polymer ?
#
loop_
_entity_poly.entity_id
_entity_poly.type
_entity_poly.pdbx_seq_one_letter_code
_entity_poly.pdbx_strand_id
1 'polypeptide(L)'
;MAVVSQIPHSQILPDGLERNKIRTACSLKDNLPNFKKHQVGFSSLSCVERIKRASNLNITGAKRGYGVIVAGNAPTEDAVVTTEPLTKADLVSYLESGCKPKEQWRIGTEHENFGFEFGTLKSPKYEQIRELLERFSARFGWDKVMEGDIITGLKQGKQSITYEPGGQLELSGAPLETLHQTSAEINTYLYEVKAVADELGIGFVGLGFHPKWSVKDTPLMPKERFDIIRKFVPKVGSIPYRHDVLHRASTVQVNLDYSSELDMVRKYRASFALQPIAIALFANSPFCEGKPTGYVSTRSHVWTGYDNDRTYVLPYAFDDSFGFEGYVNFALDVPMYFIYRDKKHIDCSGMSFRDFMNGNLPAIPGQLPTFNDWETHLATIYPEGFVVDETWRMIL
;
A
#
# COMPACT_ATOMS: atom_id res chain seq x y z
N MET A 1 -6.63 8.19 17.45
CA MET A 1 -7.99 8.34 16.90
C MET A 1 -8.35 9.82 16.97
N ALA A 2 -8.06 10.57 15.91
CA ALA A 2 -8.40 11.99 15.83
C ALA A 2 -9.64 12.11 14.94
N VAL A 3 -10.82 12.27 15.55
CA VAL A 3 -11.93 12.91 14.85
C VAL A 3 -11.52 14.38 14.80
N VAL A 4 -11.32 14.92 13.60
CA VAL A 4 -11.06 16.36 13.43
C VAL A 4 -12.39 17.10 13.56
N SER A 5 -12.94 17.13 14.78
CA SER A 5 -14.00 18.06 15.17
C SER A 5 -13.74 18.56 16.60
N GLN A 6 -13.09 19.72 16.71
CA GLN A 6 -13.19 20.50 17.93
C GLN A 6 -14.43 21.38 17.81
N ILE A 7 -15.50 20.99 18.49
CA ILE A 7 -16.63 21.88 18.80
C ILE A 7 -16.14 22.83 19.90
N PRO A 8 -16.39 24.16 19.83
CA PRO A 8 -15.84 25.11 20.79
C PRO A 8 -16.40 24.88 22.20
N HIS A 9 -15.48 24.72 23.17
CA HIS A 9 -15.79 24.65 24.59
C HIS A 9 -16.27 26.01 25.11
N SER A 10 -17.57 26.16 25.33
CA SER A 10 -18.09 27.05 26.36
C SER A 10 -19.46 26.57 26.84
N GLN A 11 -19.50 25.77 27.91
CA GLN A 11 -20.44 25.89 29.02
C GLN A 11 -20.10 24.83 30.08
N ILE A 12 -19.97 25.28 31.32
CA ILE A 12 -19.52 24.54 32.50
C ILE A 12 -20.75 24.26 33.40
N LEU A 13 -20.72 23.09 34.08
CA LEU A 13 -21.37 22.67 35.35
C LEU A 13 -22.71 21.89 35.30
N PRO A 14 -23.05 21.06 36.33
CA PRO A 14 -22.20 20.34 37.30
C PRO A 14 -22.59 18.86 37.59
N ASP A 15 -21.65 18.17 38.25
CA ASP A 15 -21.70 17.01 39.17
C ASP A 15 -22.89 16.03 39.24
N GLY A 16 -22.51 14.75 39.23
CA GLY A 16 -23.18 13.67 39.96
C GLY A 16 -23.47 12.43 39.12
N LEU A 17 -22.73 11.33 39.32
CA LEU A 17 -23.30 10.03 39.71
C LEU A 17 -22.23 8.92 39.83
N GLU A 18 -22.54 8.04 40.77
CA GLU A 18 -21.78 6.99 41.46
C GLU A 18 -20.92 6.01 40.65
N ARG A 19 -19.80 5.61 41.28
CA ARG A 19 -19.01 4.42 40.91
C ARG A 19 -19.70 3.16 41.41
N ASN A 20 -20.10 2.27 40.51
CA ASN A 20 -20.46 0.90 40.86
C ASN A 20 -19.40 -0.12 40.44
N LYS A 21 -19.06 -0.97 41.41
CA LYS A 21 -18.12 -2.09 41.37
C LYS A 21 -18.69 -3.21 40.51
N ILE A 22 -17.87 -3.80 39.64
CA ILE A 22 -18.04 -5.21 39.25
C ILE A 22 -16.68 -5.91 39.40
N ARG A 23 -16.61 -6.76 40.44
CA ARG A 23 -15.63 -7.83 40.56
C ARG A 23 -16.18 -9.03 39.80
N THR A 24 -15.38 -9.62 38.92
CA THR A 24 -15.54 -11.03 38.58
C THR A 24 -14.16 -11.68 38.51
N ALA A 25 -13.97 -12.67 39.38
CA ALA A 25 -12.80 -13.53 39.41
C ALA A 25 -12.88 -14.56 38.28
N CYS A 26 -11.75 -14.87 37.65
CA CYS A 26 -11.52 -16.19 37.07
C CYS A 26 -10.04 -16.54 37.23
N SER A 27 -9.80 -17.55 38.06
CA SER A 27 -8.52 -18.20 38.29
C SER A 27 -8.31 -19.24 37.19
N LEU A 28 -7.18 -19.20 36.49
CA LEU A 28 -6.64 -20.36 35.78
C LEU A 28 -5.17 -20.53 36.15
N LYS A 29 -4.91 -21.62 36.87
CA LYS A 29 -3.60 -22.15 37.22
C LYS A 29 -2.96 -22.82 36.00
N ASP A 30 -1.64 -22.63 35.91
CA ASP A 30 -0.59 -23.57 35.50
C ASP A 30 -0.89 -24.60 34.40
N ASN A 31 -0.21 -24.43 33.25
CA ASN A 31 0.49 -25.52 32.53
C ASN A 31 1.36 -24.93 31.40
N LEU A 32 2.67 -24.84 31.64
CA LEU A 32 3.70 -24.51 30.63
C LEU A 32 4.68 -25.70 30.52
N PRO A 33 4.90 -26.28 29.32
CA PRO A 33 5.98 -27.24 29.12
C PRO A 33 7.31 -26.56 28.76
N ASN A 34 8.38 -27.07 29.38
CA ASN A 34 9.79 -26.71 29.22
C ASN A 34 10.30 -26.82 27.77
N PHE A 35 10.85 -25.74 27.21
CA PHE A 35 11.68 -25.80 26.00
C PHE A 35 13.15 -26.04 26.37
N LYS A 36 13.71 -27.17 25.92
CA LYS A 36 15.13 -27.50 25.99
C LYS A 36 15.92 -26.62 25.01
N LYS A 37 17.00 -26.01 25.49
CA LYS A 37 18.02 -25.33 24.67
C LYS A 37 18.74 -26.36 23.78
N HIS A 38 18.82 -26.09 22.48
CA HIS A 38 19.81 -26.71 21.60
C HIS A 38 20.74 -25.60 21.07
N GLN A 39 22.00 -25.70 21.46
CA GLN A 39 23.11 -24.99 20.83
C GLN A 39 23.35 -25.63 19.46
N VAL A 40 23.39 -24.83 18.41
CA VAL A 40 23.91 -25.23 17.10
C VAL A 40 25.12 -24.36 16.79
N GLY A 41 26.26 -25.01 16.59
CA GLY A 41 27.53 -24.38 16.27
C GLY A 41 27.57 -23.88 14.83
N PHE A 42 28.20 -22.73 14.63
CA PHE A 42 28.45 -22.14 13.32
C PHE A 42 29.76 -22.71 12.75
N SER A 43 29.70 -23.28 11.54
CA SER A 43 30.88 -23.45 10.69
C SER A 43 30.82 -22.41 9.56
N SER A 44 31.71 -21.43 9.65
CA SER A 44 32.05 -20.46 8.61
C SER A 44 32.85 -21.09 7.47
N LEU A 45 32.86 -20.43 6.30
CA LEU A 45 33.54 -20.72 5.01
C LEU A 45 32.54 -21.27 3.98
N SER A 46 32.19 -20.62 2.87
CA SER A 46 32.98 -19.80 1.94
C SER A 46 32.08 -18.82 1.15
N CYS A 47 32.26 -17.51 1.29
CA CYS A 47 31.57 -16.49 0.47
C CYS A 47 32.54 -15.51 -0.25
N VAL A 48 33.84 -15.84 -0.29
CA VAL A 48 34.88 -14.89 -0.75
C VAL A 48 35.19 -15.00 -2.25
N GLU A 49 34.73 -16.05 -2.95
CA GLU A 49 35.11 -16.27 -4.36
C GLU A 49 34.11 -15.73 -5.41
N ARG A 50 32.90 -15.29 -5.04
CA ARG A 50 31.93 -14.74 -6.01
C ARG A 50 32.06 -13.24 -6.29
N ILE A 51 32.84 -12.50 -5.49
CA ILE A 51 32.94 -11.03 -5.58
C ILE A 51 33.77 -10.54 -6.79
N LYS A 52 34.53 -11.41 -7.48
CA LYS A 52 35.40 -10.99 -8.60
C LYS A 52 34.77 -10.97 -9.99
N ARG A 53 33.50 -11.37 -10.16
CA ARG A 53 32.83 -11.33 -11.48
C ARG A 53 31.89 -10.15 -11.72
N ALA A 54 31.54 -9.37 -10.69
CA ALA A 54 30.62 -8.24 -10.80
C ALA A 54 31.28 -6.91 -11.18
N SER A 55 32.62 -6.83 -11.25
CA SER A 55 33.35 -5.56 -11.42
C SER A 55 33.66 -5.16 -12.87
N ASN A 56 33.14 -5.86 -13.88
CA ASN A 56 33.47 -5.60 -15.31
C ASN A 56 32.29 -5.17 -16.19
N LEU A 57 31.15 -4.80 -15.61
CA LEU A 57 30.09 -4.12 -16.37
C LEU A 57 30.36 -2.61 -16.37
N ASN A 58 30.95 -2.13 -17.46
CA ASN A 58 31.05 -0.70 -17.78
C ASN A 58 29.65 -0.14 -18.03
N ILE A 59 28.96 0.25 -16.96
CA ILE A 59 27.75 1.08 -17.06
C ILE A 59 28.22 2.53 -17.17
N THR A 60 28.32 3.03 -18.40
CA THR A 60 28.52 4.47 -18.66
C THR A 60 27.35 5.25 -18.07
N GLY A 61 27.68 6.26 -17.25
CA GLY A 61 26.76 6.94 -16.36
C GLY A 61 25.51 7.52 -17.03
N ALA A 62 24.36 7.13 -16.50
CA ALA A 62 23.13 7.89 -16.57
C ALA A 62 22.66 8.13 -15.13
N LYS A 63 22.55 9.40 -14.74
CA LYS A 63 21.93 9.79 -13.46
C LYS A 63 20.47 9.36 -13.50
N ARG A 64 20.13 8.22 -12.88
CA ARG A 64 18.74 7.84 -12.60
C ARG A 64 18.20 8.80 -11.54
N GLY A 65 17.16 9.56 -11.89
CA GLY A 65 16.43 10.36 -10.93
C GLY A 65 15.75 9.44 -9.92
N TYR A 66 15.91 9.73 -8.63
CA TYR A 66 15.19 9.07 -7.54
C TYR A 66 13.69 9.44 -7.63
N GLY A 67 12.94 8.78 -8.50
CA GLY A 67 11.49 8.89 -8.57
C GLY A 67 10.87 7.72 -7.82
N VAL A 68 10.38 7.96 -6.60
CA VAL A 68 9.50 7.00 -5.92
C VAL A 68 8.15 7.07 -6.64
N ILE A 69 7.80 6.04 -7.42
CA ILE A 69 6.47 5.93 -8.00
C ILE A 69 5.53 5.41 -6.91
N VAL A 70 4.80 6.35 -6.31
CA VAL A 70 3.68 6.05 -5.42
C VAL A 70 2.62 5.29 -6.22
N ALA A 71 2.11 4.20 -5.65
CA ALA A 71 1.14 3.28 -6.27
C ALA A 71 -0.16 3.99 -6.76
N GLY A 72 -0.34 5.26 -6.40
CA GLY A 72 -1.42 6.13 -6.84
C GLY A 72 -1.27 6.79 -8.23
N ASN A 73 -0.07 6.94 -8.81
CA ASN A 73 0.14 7.73 -10.03
C ASN A 73 0.26 6.88 -11.31
N ALA A 74 -0.11 7.44 -12.46
CA ALA A 74 0.19 6.83 -13.75
C ALA A 74 1.72 6.72 -13.91
N PRO A 75 2.27 5.57 -14.34
CA PRO A 75 3.70 5.43 -14.58
C PRO A 75 4.20 6.48 -15.57
N THR A 76 5.38 7.04 -15.33
CA THR A 76 6.01 7.95 -16.31
C THR A 76 6.48 7.17 -17.53
N GLU A 77 6.20 7.68 -18.74
CA GLU A 77 6.62 7.08 -20.03
C GLU A 77 8.13 7.10 -20.28
N ASP A 78 8.95 7.52 -19.31
CA ASP A 78 10.41 7.43 -19.38
C ASP A 78 10.85 5.95 -19.27
N ALA A 79 10.49 5.17 -20.28
CA ALA A 79 10.99 3.84 -20.50
C ALA A 79 12.49 3.97 -20.77
N VAL A 80 13.29 3.45 -19.84
CA VAL A 80 14.67 3.09 -20.16
C VAL A 80 14.55 2.02 -21.25
N VAL A 81 14.77 2.42 -22.51
CA VAL A 81 14.85 1.49 -23.63
C VAL A 81 16.04 0.59 -23.36
N THR A 82 15.79 -0.58 -22.79
CA THR A 82 16.81 -1.60 -22.67
C THR A 82 17.10 -2.10 -24.09
N THR A 83 18.36 -2.06 -24.50
CA THR A 83 18.78 -2.53 -25.82
C THR A 83 18.64 -4.06 -25.97
N GLU A 84 18.42 -4.76 -24.86
CA GLU A 84 18.20 -6.20 -24.77
C GLU A 84 16.90 -6.50 -24.00
N PRO A 85 16.20 -7.62 -24.31
CA PRO A 85 15.04 -8.08 -23.56
C PRO A 85 15.37 -8.28 -22.08
N LEU A 86 14.46 -7.87 -21.19
CA LEU A 86 14.59 -8.17 -19.76
C LEU A 86 14.64 -9.68 -19.52
N THR A 87 15.54 -10.10 -18.66
CA THR A 87 15.65 -11.47 -18.16
C THR A 87 15.14 -11.55 -16.73
N LYS A 88 14.89 -12.77 -16.24
CA LYS A 88 14.58 -12.98 -14.82
C LYS A 88 15.67 -12.43 -13.89
N ALA A 89 16.94 -12.53 -14.30
CA ALA A 89 18.06 -12.02 -13.51
C ALA A 89 18.01 -10.48 -13.39
N ASP A 90 17.51 -9.78 -14.41
CA ASP A 90 17.29 -8.34 -14.35
C ASP A 90 16.17 -7.97 -13.37
N LEU A 91 15.09 -8.76 -13.33
CA LEU A 91 14.01 -8.57 -12.35
C LEU A 91 14.48 -8.83 -10.90
N VAL A 92 15.37 -9.80 -10.70
CA VAL A 92 16.01 -10.03 -9.39
C VAL A 92 16.93 -8.87 -9.03
N SER A 93 17.75 -8.42 -9.99
CA SER A 93 18.69 -7.30 -9.80
C SER A 93 17.95 -5.99 -9.52
N TYR A 94 16.74 -5.82 -10.07
CA TYR A 94 15.86 -4.70 -9.75
C TYR A 94 15.53 -4.65 -8.25
N LEU A 95 15.10 -5.78 -7.65
CA LEU A 95 14.86 -5.84 -6.21
C LEU A 95 16.16 -5.67 -5.41
N GLU A 96 17.26 -6.29 -5.85
CA GLU A 96 18.55 -6.13 -5.17
C GLU A 96 19.01 -4.66 -5.16
N SER A 97 18.68 -3.88 -6.20
CA SER A 97 19.05 -2.47 -6.29
C SER A 97 18.41 -1.57 -5.22
N GLY A 98 17.35 -2.03 -4.56
CA GLY A 98 16.77 -1.35 -3.39
C GLY A 98 17.62 -1.46 -2.12
N CYS A 99 18.71 -2.24 -2.13
CA CYS A 99 19.58 -2.41 -0.97
C CYS A 99 20.28 -1.09 -0.61
N LYS A 100 20.05 -0.62 0.61
CA LYS A 100 20.60 0.63 1.16
C LYS A 100 21.36 0.35 2.47
N PRO A 101 22.54 0.95 2.68
CA PRO A 101 23.21 0.86 3.97
C PRO A 101 22.35 1.54 5.06
N LYS A 102 22.55 1.14 6.32
CA LYS A 102 21.63 1.48 7.42
C LYS A 102 21.45 2.99 7.63
N GLU A 103 22.50 3.77 7.42
CA GLU A 103 22.49 5.23 7.50
C GLU A 103 21.59 5.91 6.44
N GLN A 104 21.27 5.20 5.35
CA GLN A 104 20.36 5.65 4.31
C GLN A 104 18.93 5.14 4.50
N TRP A 105 18.66 4.36 5.55
CA TRP A 105 17.30 3.89 5.83
C TRP A 105 16.37 5.05 6.15
N ARG A 106 15.17 4.98 5.63
CA ARG A 106 14.10 5.94 5.81
C ARG A 106 12.79 5.24 6.15
N ILE A 107 11.83 6.05 6.56
CA ILE A 107 10.47 5.67 6.95
C ILE A 107 9.55 6.46 6.02
N GLY A 108 8.96 5.78 5.04
CA GLY A 108 7.82 6.32 4.30
C GLY A 108 6.54 5.98 5.04
N THR A 109 5.50 6.80 4.95
CA THR A 109 4.19 6.47 5.56
C THR A 109 3.10 6.86 4.59
N GLU A 110 2.19 5.93 4.36
CA GLU A 110 1.00 6.13 3.54
C GLU A 110 -0.23 6.00 4.44
N HIS A 111 -1.23 6.85 4.25
CA HIS A 111 -2.49 6.70 4.95
C HIS A 111 -3.66 7.24 4.15
N GLU A 112 -4.79 6.56 4.32
CA GLU A 112 -6.01 6.84 3.59
C GLU A 112 -7.11 7.29 4.57
N ASN A 113 -7.92 8.24 4.15
CA ASN A 113 -9.06 8.73 4.93
C ASN A 113 -10.34 8.80 4.09
N PHE A 114 -11.47 8.50 4.71
CA PHE A 114 -12.77 8.66 4.07
C PHE A 114 -13.24 10.10 4.22
N GLY A 115 -13.44 10.78 3.08
CA GLY A 115 -14.17 12.04 3.06
C GLY A 115 -15.67 11.81 3.29
N PHE A 116 -16.36 12.78 3.90
CA PHE A 116 -17.82 12.79 4.03
C PHE A 116 -18.38 14.21 4.05
N GLU A 117 -19.55 14.41 3.46
CA GLU A 117 -20.27 15.69 3.54
C GLU A 117 -20.90 15.86 4.94
N PHE A 118 -20.76 17.03 5.57
CA PHE A 118 -21.32 17.25 6.92
C PHE A 118 -22.85 17.09 7.00
N GLY A 119 -23.57 17.51 5.94
CA GLY A 119 -25.03 17.49 5.94
C GLY A 119 -25.66 16.12 5.65
N THR A 120 -25.00 15.31 4.83
CA THR A 120 -25.58 14.04 4.33
C THR A 120 -24.82 12.80 4.79
N LEU A 121 -23.58 12.98 5.25
CA LEU A 121 -22.59 11.95 5.55
C LEU A 121 -22.19 11.11 4.33
N LYS A 122 -22.58 11.50 3.11
CA LYS A 122 -22.19 10.80 1.87
C LYS A 122 -20.73 11.05 1.54
N SER A 123 -20.09 10.06 0.91
CA SER A 123 -18.75 10.21 0.38
C SER A 123 -18.72 11.28 -0.73
N PRO A 124 -17.72 12.17 -0.76
CA PRO A 124 -17.58 13.18 -1.79
C PRO A 124 -17.47 12.57 -3.18
N LYS A 125 -18.21 13.11 -4.12
CA LYS A 125 -18.09 12.74 -5.53
C LYS A 125 -16.77 13.26 -6.11
N TYR A 126 -16.40 12.77 -7.30
CA TYR A 126 -15.18 13.19 -7.97
C TYR A 126 -15.12 14.71 -8.16
N GLU A 127 -16.23 15.38 -8.49
CA GLU A 127 -16.25 16.83 -8.68
C GLU A 127 -15.84 17.59 -7.41
N GLN A 128 -16.24 17.10 -6.23
CA GLN A 128 -15.86 17.67 -4.94
C GLN A 128 -14.41 17.37 -4.59
N ILE A 129 -13.92 16.15 -4.89
CA ILE A 129 -12.51 15.78 -4.71
C ILE A 129 -11.63 16.62 -5.64
N ARG A 130 -12.02 16.77 -6.90
CA ARG A 130 -11.34 17.63 -7.88
C ARG A 130 -11.23 19.06 -7.37
N GLU A 131 -12.33 19.65 -6.91
CA GLU A 131 -12.32 21.01 -6.38
C GLU A 131 -11.42 21.13 -5.14
N LEU A 132 -11.46 20.14 -4.24
CA LEU A 132 -10.55 20.06 -3.10
C LEU A 132 -9.09 20.05 -3.55
N LEU A 133 -8.71 19.20 -4.50
CA LEU A 133 -7.34 19.12 -5.01
C LEU A 133 -6.91 20.41 -5.74
N GLU A 134 -7.80 21.03 -6.51
CA GLU A 134 -7.53 22.30 -7.20
C GLU A 134 -7.29 23.44 -6.21
N ARG A 135 -8.11 23.57 -5.17
CA ARG A 135 -7.94 24.58 -4.11
C ARG A 135 -6.71 24.31 -3.26
N PHE A 136 -6.44 23.05 -2.94
CA PHE A 136 -5.25 22.63 -2.20
C PHE A 136 -3.97 22.97 -2.97
N SER A 137 -3.92 22.61 -4.25
CA SER A 137 -2.83 22.97 -5.18
C SER A 137 -2.59 24.47 -5.21
N ALA A 138 -3.65 25.27 -5.40
CA ALA A 138 -3.54 26.72 -5.49
C ALA A 138 -3.08 27.38 -4.18
N ARG A 139 -3.49 26.84 -3.03
CA ARG A 139 -3.21 27.42 -1.70
C ARG A 139 -1.85 27.03 -1.15
N PHE A 140 -1.46 25.77 -1.32
CA PHE A 140 -0.25 25.21 -0.70
C PHE A 140 0.87 24.92 -1.71
N GLY A 141 0.66 25.25 -2.99
CA GLY A 141 1.69 25.15 -4.03
C GLY A 141 2.08 23.72 -4.38
N TRP A 142 1.10 22.82 -4.43
CA TRP A 142 1.31 21.44 -4.89
C TRP A 142 1.04 21.35 -6.40
N ASP A 143 1.88 20.60 -7.11
CA ASP A 143 1.73 20.39 -8.55
C ASP A 143 0.61 19.38 -8.82
N LYS A 144 -0.23 19.66 -9.82
CA LYS A 144 -1.30 18.76 -10.24
C LYS A 144 -0.75 17.57 -11.00
N VAL A 145 -1.22 16.37 -10.68
CA VAL A 145 -1.01 15.15 -11.47
C VAL A 145 -2.26 14.91 -12.31
N MET A 146 -2.07 14.73 -13.62
CA MET A 146 -3.16 14.67 -14.60
C MET A 146 -3.14 13.36 -15.38
N GLU A 147 -4.32 12.79 -15.65
CA GLU A 147 -4.56 11.72 -16.62
C GLU A 147 -5.56 12.26 -17.66
N GLY A 148 -5.05 12.73 -18.81
CA GLY A 148 -5.86 13.56 -19.71
C GLY A 148 -6.32 14.84 -19.01
N ASP A 149 -7.63 15.07 -18.99
CA ASP A 149 -8.27 16.23 -18.34
C ASP A 149 -8.65 15.98 -16.87
N ILE A 150 -8.32 14.81 -16.34
CA ILE A 150 -8.68 14.36 -14.99
C ILE A 150 -7.52 14.65 -14.05
N ILE A 151 -7.76 15.38 -12.96
CA ILE A 151 -6.78 15.52 -11.88
C ILE A 151 -6.81 14.25 -11.05
N THR A 152 -5.69 13.51 -11.04
CA THR A 152 -5.58 12.20 -10.38
C THR A 152 -4.89 12.23 -9.03
N GLY A 153 -4.30 13.38 -8.70
CA GLY A 153 -3.59 13.62 -7.46
C GLY A 153 -2.80 14.93 -7.49
N LEU A 154 -1.99 15.13 -6.47
CA LEU A 154 -1.07 16.24 -6.30
C LEU A 154 0.32 15.70 -5.92
N LYS A 155 1.37 16.47 -6.21
CA LYS A 155 2.74 16.16 -5.78
C LYS A 155 3.45 17.41 -5.25
N GLN A 156 4.30 17.22 -4.25
CA GLN A 156 5.21 18.25 -3.75
C GLN A 156 6.48 17.59 -3.22
N GLY A 157 7.60 17.83 -3.88
CA GLY A 157 8.85 17.16 -3.56
C GLY A 157 8.72 15.64 -3.66
N LYS A 158 8.86 14.95 -2.52
CA LYS A 158 8.74 13.48 -2.43
C LYS A 158 7.40 13.01 -1.85
N GLN A 159 6.44 13.91 -1.67
CA GLN A 159 5.11 13.59 -1.20
C GLN A 159 4.13 13.61 -2.37
N SER A 160 3.09 12.79 -2.27
CA SER A 160 1.94 12.87 -3.17
C SER A 160 0.62 12.66 -2.45
N ILE A 161 -0.42 13.32 -2.95
CA ILE A 161 -1.80 13.11 -2.53
C ILE A 161 -2.54 12.45 -3.68
N THR A 162 -3.21 11.34 -3.42
CA THR A 162 -3.96 10.57 -4.42
C THR A 162 -5.34 10.23 -3.90
N TYR A 163 -6.17 9.62 -4.75
CA TYR A 163 -7.41 9.02 -4.32
C TYR A 163 -7.52 7.57 -4.79
N GLU A 164 -8.13 6.76 -3.94
CA GLU A 164 -8.44 5.34 -4.14
C GLU A 164 -9.78 5.14 -4.90
N PRO A 165 -10.14 3.92 -5.34
CA PRO A 165 -11.31 3.69 -6.18
C PRO A 165 -12.65 4.19 -5.62
N GLY A 166 -12.80 4.25 -4.29
CA GLY A 166 -13.97 4.78 -3.59
C GLY A 166 -13.89 6.26 -3.20
N GLY A 167 -12.82 6.97 -3.59
CA GLY A 167 -12.59 8.37 -3.24
C GLY A 167 -11.94 8.58 -1.87
N GLN A 168 -11.38 7.54 -1.26
CA GLN A 168 -10.52 7.69 -0.09
C GLN A 168 -9.34 8.57 -0.47
N LEU A 169 -9.07 9.61 0.31
CA LEU A 169 -7.95 10.51 0.06
C LEU A 169 -6.71 9.93 0.74
N GLU A 170 -5.64 9.78 -0.03
CA GLU A 170 -4.38 9.18 0.41
C GLU A 170 -3.29 10.25 0.46
N LEU A 171 -2.48 10.23 1.51
CA LEU A 171 -1.14 10.82 1.50
C LEU A 171 -0.13 9.70 1.40
N SER A 172 0.76 9.76 0.40
CA SER A 172 2.04 9.06 0.42
C SER A 172 3.13 10.06 0.80
N GLY A 173 3.67 9.87 2.01
CA GLY A 173 4.62 10.75 2.64
C GLY A 173 6.05 10.59 2.12
N ALA A 174 6.92 11.54 2.44
CA ALA A 174 8.31 11.48 2.05
C ALA A 174 9.05 10.35 2.80
N PRO A 175 10.18 9.85 2.26
CA PRO A 175 11.07 8.96 3.01
C PRO A 175 11.84 9.77 4.07
N LEU A 176 11.41 9.65 5.32
CA LEU A 176 11.90 10.46 6.46
C LEU A 176 12.85 9.67 7.37
N GLU A 177 13.68 10.38 8.14
CA GLU A 177 14.69 9.74 9.00
C GLU A 177 14.13 9.35 10.37
N THR A 178 13.14 10.09 10.87
CA THR A 178 12.62 9.92 12.24
C THR A 178 11.10 9.93 12.29
N LEU A 179 10.53 9.23 13.27
CA LEU A 179 9.08 9.25 13.53
C LEU A 179 8.55 10.65 13.90
N HIS A 180 9.41 11.53 14.45
CA HIS A 180 9.03 12.91 14.73
C HIS A 180 8.79 13.70 13.44
N GLN A 181 9.62 13.48 12.41
CA GLN A 181 9.38 14.05 11.08
C GLN A 181 8.10 13.49 10.47
N THR A 182 7.87 12.18 10.55
CA THR A 182 6.63 11.54 10.08
C THR A 182 5.40 12.15 10.75
N SER A 183 5.45 12.34 12.07
CA SER A 183 4.35 12.97 12.81
C SER A 183 4.13 14.43 12.38
N ALA A 184 5.20 15.20 12.14
CA ALA A 184 5.09 16.58 11.65
C ALA A 184 4.50 16.65 10.24
N GLU A 185 4.90 15.74 9.34
CA GLU A 185 4.36 15.63 7.97
C GLU A 185 2.87 15.33 7.99
N ILE A 186 2.44 14.31 8.74
CA ILE A 186 1.02 13.95 8.88
C ILE A 186 0.21 15.12 9.45
N ASN A 187 0.70 15.79 10.48
CA ASN A 187 -0.02 16.93 11.07
C ASN A 187 -0.14 18.12 10.10
N THR A 188 0.89 18.35 9.29
CA THR A 188 0.87 19.40 8.25
C THR A 188 -0.18 19.07 7.21
N TYR A 189 -0.15 17.86 6.66
CA TYR A 189 -1.14 17.38 5.70
C TYR A 189 -2.58 17.48 6.23
N LEU A 190 -2.82 17.00 7.46
CA LEU A 190 -4.17 17.04 8.06
C LEU A 190 -4.66 18.48 8.26
N TYR A 191 -3.77 19.40 8.63
CA TYR A 191 -4.10 20.82 8.75
C TYR A 191 -4.48 21.42 7.39
N GLU A 192 -3.68 21.17 6.36
CA GLU A 192 -3.89 21.68 5.00
C GLU A 192 -5.18 21.14 4.38
N VAL A 193 -5.42 19.82 4.49
CA VAL A 193 -6.65 19.18 4.00
C VAL A 193 -7.86 19.77 4.71
N LYS A 194 -7.80 19.89 6.04
CA LYS A 194 -8.90 20.48 6.82
C LYS A 194 -9.22 21.91 6.37
N ALA A 195 -8.18 22.74 6.19
CA ALA A 195 -8.35 24.15 5.83
C ALA A 195 -9.10 24.34 4.51
N VAL A 196 -8.96 23.43 3.55
CA VAL A 196 -9.69 23.46 2.27
C VAL A 196 -11.04 22.73 2.38
N ALA A 197 -11.07 21.56 3.03
CA ALA A 197 -12.26 20.73 3.11
C ALA A 197 -13.40 21.38 3.91
N ASP A 198 -13.08 22.13 4.97
CA ASP A 198 -14.08 22.87 5.77
C ASP A 198 -14.87 23.86 4.91
N GLU A 199 -14.22 24.54 3.95
CA GLU A 199 -14.87 25.48 3.03
C GLU A 199 -15.80 24.79 2.03
N LEU A 200 -15.59 23.50 1.78
CA LEU A 200 -16.39 22.66 0.90
C LEU A 200 -17.48 21.89 1.67
N GLY A 201 -17.54 22.04 3.00
CA GLY A 201 -18.46 21.29 3.85
C GLY A 201 -18.14 19.78 3.93
N ILE A 202 -16.86 19.43 3.78
CA ILE A 202 -16.36 18.05 3.79
C ILE A 202 -15.52 17.82 5.06
N GLY A 203 -15.79 16.73 5.76
CA GLY A 203 -14.95 16.20 6.82
C GLY A 203 -14.18 14.96 6.36
N PHE A 204 -13.16 14.57 7.11
CA PHE A 204 -12.41 13.33 6.91
C PHE A 204 -12.39 12.48 8.17
N VAL A 205 -12.45 11.16 8.01
CA VAL A 205 -12.38 10.20 9.11
C VAL A 205 -11.43 9.04 8.79
N GLY A 206 -10.57 8.71 9.75
CA GLY A 206 -9.68 7.55 9.69
C GLY A 206 -10.35 6.30 10.29
N LEU A 207 -10.83 5.41 9.42
CA LEU A 207 -11.44 4.12 9.77
C LEU A 207 -10.95 3.05 8.81
N GLY A 208 -10.76 1.82 9.26
CA GLY A 208 -10.31 0.74 8.35
C GLY A 208 -11.36 0.34 7.30
N PHE A 209 -12.65 0.58 7.56
CA PHE A 209 -13.73 0.23 6.65
C PHE A 209 -14.85 1.25 6.69
N HIS A 210 -15.47 1.53 5.53
CA HIS A 210 -16.53 2.52 5.40
C HIS A 210 -17.79 2.07 6.18
N PRO A 211 -18.22 2.81 7.21
CA PRO A 211 -19.15 2.28 8.20
C PRO A 211 -20.62 2.31 7.78
N LYS A 212 -20.99 3.17 6.81
CA LYS A 212 -22.40 3.55 6.58
C LYS A 212 -22.97 3.20 5.20
N TRP A 213 -22.25 3.49 4.13
CA TRP A 213 -22.75 3.39 2.76
C TRP A 213 -22.37 2.07 2.10
N SER A 214 -23.23 1.60 1.20
CA SER A 214 -22.95 0.41 0.38
C SER A 214 -21.98 0.74 -0.76
N VAL A 215 -21.41 -0.28 -1.42
CA VAL A 215 -20.61 -0.07 -2.65
C VAL A 215 -21.41 0.68 -3.71
N LYS A 216 -22.71 0.40 -3.84
CA LYS A 216 -23.58 1.04 -4.82
C LYS A 216 -23.78 2.53 -4.55
N ASP A 217 -23.65 2.94 -3.30
CA ASP A 217 -23.76 4.32 -2.86
C ASP A 217 -22.39 5.04 -2.82
N THR A 218 -21.30 4.31 -3.08
CA THR A 218 -19.94 4.85 -3.07
C THR A 218 -19.62 5.43 -4.46
N PRO A 219 -19.05 6.63 -4.55
CA PRO A 219 -18.66 7.22 -5.83
C PRO A 219 -17.56 6.39 -6.51
N LEU A 220 -17.56 6.43 -7.84
CA LEU A 220 -16.53 5.79 -8.66
C LEU A 220 -15.54 6.86 -9.11
N MET A 221 -14.29 6.70 -8.71
CA MET A 221 -13.24 7.61 -9.12
C MET A 221 -12.81 7.35 -10.58
N PRO A 222 -12.63 8.40 -11.40
CA PRO A 222 -12.47 8.26 -12.84
C PRO A 222 -11.01 8.03 -13.25
N LYS A 223 -10.39 6.92 -12.83
CA LYS A 223 -9.07 6.49 -13.34
C LYS A 223 -9.26 5.23 -14.19
N GLU A 224 -8.67 5.18 -15.37
CA GLU A 224 -8.85 4.04 -16.30
C GLU A 224 -8.48 2.71 -15.64
N ARG A 225 -7.38 2.69 -14.87
CA ARG A 225 -6.93 1.51 -14.14
C ARG A 225 -7.98 0.95 -13.17
N PHE A 226 -8.77 1.82 -12.53
CA PHE A 226 -9.80 1.38 -11.59
C PHE A 226 -10.94 0.66 -12.30
N ASP A 227 -11.24 1.01 -13.54
CA ASP A 227 -12.23 0.32 -14.35
C ASP A 227 -11.80 -1.10 -14.72
N ILE A 228 -10.51 -1.29 -15.02
CA ILE A 228 -9.93 -2.60 -15.30
C ILE A 228 -10.05 -3.50 -14.07
N ILE A 229 -9.54 -3.03 -12.92
CA ILE A 229 -9.57 -3.79 -11.67
C ILE A 229 -11.02 -4.11 -11.27
N ARG A 230 -11.94 -3.14 -11.34
CA ARG A 230 -13.35 -3.32 -10.99
C ARG A 230 -14.06 -4.36 -11.85
N LYS A 231 -13.69 -4.50 -13.13
CA LYS A 231 -14.22 -5.53 -14.04
C LYS A 231 -13.61 -6.91 -13.80
N PHE A 232 -12.39 -6.97 -13.26
CA PHE A 232 -11.68 -8.23 -13.03
C PHE A 232 -11.96 -8.86 -11.65
N VAL A 233 -12.01 -8.06 -10.59
CA VAL A 233 -12.29 -8.53 -9.22
C VAL A 233 -13.53 -9.43 -9.10
N PRO A 234 -14.65 -9.26 -9.85
CA PRO A 234 -15.77 -10.19 -9.77
C PRO A 234 -15.41 -11.63 -10.21
N LYS A 235 -14.35 -11.81 -11.01
CA LYS A 235 -13.91 -13.09 -11.57
C LYS A 235 -12.93 -13.85 -10.68
N VAL A 236 -12.41 -13.19 -9.65
CA VAL A 236 -11.46 -13.74 -8.67
C VAL A 236 -12.03 -13.64 -7.26
N GLY A 237 -11.29 -14.15 -6.27
CA GLY A 237 -11.66 -14.09 -4.87
C GLY A 237 -12.68 -15.17 -4.46
N SER A 238 -12.89 -15.26 -3.16
CA SER A 238 -13.65 -16.36 -2.54
C SER A 238 -14.83 -15.88 -1.68
N ILE A 239 -14.99 -14.56 -1.48
CA ILE A 239 -16.06 -14.00 -0.64
C ILE A 239 -17.02 -13.09 -1.42
N PRO A 240 -18.30 -12.99 -0.99
CA PRO A 240 -19.31 -12.12 -1.64
C PRO A 240 -18.96 -10.63 -1.65
N TYR A 241 -18.12 -10.19 -0.71
CA TYR A 241 -17.84 -8.79 -0.39
C TYR A 241 -16.48 -8.28 -0.92
N ARG A 242 -15.80 -9.02 -1.80
CA ARG A 242 -14.48 -8.62 -2.34
C ARG A 242 -14.43 -7.25 -3.03
N HIS A 243 -15.55 -6.80 -3.60
CA HIS A 243 -15.66 -5.44 -4.17
C HIS A 243 -15.47 -4.34 -3.12
N ASP A 244 -15.71 -4.66 -1.86
CA ASP A 244 -15.59 -3.72 -0.76
C ASP A 244 -14.16 -3.29 -0.51
N VAL A 245 -13.18 -4.13 -0.85
CA VAL A 245 -11.77 -3.78 -0.67
C VAL A 245 -11.42 -2.52 -1.44
N LEU A 246 -11.83 -2.43 -2.70
CA LEU A 246 -11.54 -1.27 -3.56
C LEU A 246 -12.23 0.01 -3.10
N HIS A 247 -13.49 -0.12 -2.67
CA HIS A 247 -14.38 1.03 -2.50
C HIS A 247 -14.56 1.46 -1.04
N ARG A 248 -14.34 0.55 -0.09
CA ARG A 248 -14.76 0.71 1.30
C ARG A 248 -13.70 0.31 2.31
N ALA A 249 -12.49 -0.10 1.90
CA ALA A 249 -11.37 -0.25 2.83
C ALA A 249 -10.51 1.02 2.86
N SER A 250 -9.85 1.28 3.99
CA SER A 250 -8.74 2.20 4.04
C SER A 250 -7.62 1.67 4.93
N THR A 251 -6.41 2.18 4.79
CA THR A 251 -5.25 1.71 5.54
C THR A 251 -4.34 2.82 6.04
N VAL A 252 -3.52 2.49 7.03
CA VAL A 252 -2.23 3.14 7.23
C VAL A 252 -1.14 2.13 6.89
N GLN A 253 -0.03 2.57 6.33
CA GLN A 253 1.06 1.73 5.87
C GLN A 253 2.38 2.44 6.15
N VAL A 254 3.43 1.67 6.44
CA VAL A 254 4.78 2.19 6.57
C VAL A 254 5.71 1.52 5.58
N ASN A 255 6.53 2.33 4.93
CA ASN A 255 7.54 1.88 3.99
C ASN A 255 8.93 1.94 4.63
N LEU A 256 9.70 0.85 4.53
CA LEU A 256 11.00 0.67 5.18
C LEU A 256 12.08 0.29 4.14
N ASP A 257 13.35 0.19 4.55
CA ASP A 257 14.47 -0.16 3.65
C ASP A 257 15.17 -1.46 4.09
N TYR A 258 15.89 -2.15 3.17
CA TYR A 258 16.73 -3.34 3.44
C TYR A 258 18.18 -3.05 3.07
N SER A 259 19.13 -3.69 3.76
CA SER A 259 20.55 -3.56 3.41
C SER A 259 21.13 -4.69 2.58
N SER A 260 20.40 -5.80 2.45
CA SER A 260 20.82 -7.01 1.71
C SER A 260 19.65 -7.96 1.55
N GLU A 261 19.79 -9.00 0.71
CA GLU A 261 18.81 -10.08 0.62
C GLU A 261 18.56 -10.76 1.96
N LEU A 262 19.61 -11.02 2.76
CA LEU A 262 19.44 -11.65 4.08
C LEU A 262 18.68 -10.77 5.06
N ASP A 263 18.98 -9.46 5.09
CA ASP A 263 18.23 -8.50 5.89
C ASP A 263 16.77 -8.44 5.42
N MET A 264 16.54 -8.55 4.10
CA MET A 264 15.21 -8.63 3.53
C MET A 264 14.46 -9.86 4.00
N VAL A 265 14.98 -11.06 3.79
CA VAL A 265 14.32 -12.29 4.24
C VAL A 265 13.98 -12.23 5.74
N ARG A 266 14.87 -11.68 6.57
CA ARG A 266 14.62 -11.54 8.02
C ARG A 266 13.48 -10.59 8.34
N LYS A 267 13.49 -9.38 7.77
CA LYS A 267 12.43 -8.38 7.99
C LYS A 267 11.09 -8.88 7.44
N TYR A 268 11.10 -9.50 6.26
CA TYR A 268 9.93 -10.09 5.61
C TYR A 268 9.29 -11.19 6.47
N ARG A 269 10.09 -12.12 7.01
CA ARG A 269 9.57 -13.16 7.91
C ARG A 269 9.05 -12.60 9.22
N ALA A 270 9.81 -11.69 9.84
CA ALA A 270 9.42 -11.08 11.12
C ALA A 270 8.07 -10.38 10.99
N SER A 271 7.88 -9.68 9.89
CA SER A 271 6.69 -8.90 9.70
C SER A 271 5.45 -9.72 9.36
N PHE A 272 5.55 -10.78 8.55
CA PHE A 272 4.44 -11.74 8.40
C PHE A 272 4.05 -12.38 9.73
N ALA A 273 5.02 -12.75 10.56
CA ALA A 273 4.75 -13.34 11.87
C ALA A 273 4.06 -12.35 12.84
N LEU A 274 4.39 -11.05 12.74
CA LEU A 274 3.85 -10.01 13.62
C LEU A 274 2.60 -9.31 13.06
N GLN A 275 2.27 -9.52 11.78
CA GLN A 275 1.15 -8.86 11.11
C GLN A 275 -0.20 -9.05 11.83
N PRO A 276 -0.57 -10.25 12.34
CA PRO A 276 -1.82 -10.40 13.09
C PRO A 276 -1.86 -9.59 14.39
N ILE A 277 -0.70 -9.34 15.02
CA ILE A 277 -0.60 -8.51 16.23
C ILE A 277 -0.82 -7.04 15.86
N ALA A 278 -0.23 -6.57 14.75
CA ALA A 278 -0.47 -5.22 14.24
C ALA A 278 -1.96 -5.03 13.91
N ILE A 279 -2.57 -5.95 13.16
CA ILE A 279 -3.99 -5.93 12.84
C ILE A 279 -4.85 -5.82 14.10
N ALA A 280 -4.53 -6.57 15.17
CA ALA A 280 -5.27 -6.53 16.42
C ALA A 280 -5.12 -5.19 17.16
N LEU A 281 -3.91 -4.60 17.17
CA LEU A 281 -3.64 -3.31 17.81
C LEU A 281 -4.32 -2.14 17.08
N PHE A 282 -4.40 -2.21 15.76
CA PHE A 282 -4.95 -1.14 14.91
C PHE A 282 -6.39 -1.38 14.45
N ALA A 283 -7.04 -2.46 14.93
CA ALA A 283 -8.40 -2.81 14.56
C ALA A 283 -9.40 -1.67 14.84
N ASN A 284 -9.93 -1.06 13.78
CA ASN A 284 -10.75 0.15 13.87
C ASN A 284 -11.83 0.17 12.78
N SER A 285 -12.52 -0.96 12.59
CA SER A 285 -13.57 -1.04 11.58
C SER A 285 -14.65 -2.08 11.92
N PRO A 286 -15.47 -1.85 12.97
CA PRO A 286 -16.46 -2.82 13.42
C PRO A 286 -17.83 -2.71 12.73
N PHE A 287 -18.02 -1.74 11.83
CA PHE A 287 -19.31 -1.46 11.20
C PHE A 287 -19.25 -1.59 9.67
N CYS A 288 -20.35 -2.05 9.09
CA CYS A 288 -20.64 -2.03 7.66
C CYS A 288 -22.12 -1.74 7.46
N GLU A 289 -22.47 -0.83 6.55
CA GLU A 289 -23.87 -0.47 6.25
C GLU A 289 -24.70 -0.09 7.48
N GLY A 290 -24.06 0.60 8.43
CA GLY A 290 -24.66 1.07 9.68
C GLY A 290 -24.88 0.00 10.74
N LYS A 291 -24.36 -1.23 10.56
CA LYS A 291 -24.54 -2.35 11.49
C LYS A 291 -23.20 -2.94 11.93
N PRO A 292 -23.10 -3.47 13.17
CA PRO A 292 -21.94 -4.25 13.60
C PRO A 292 -21.72 -5.46 12.69
N THR A 293 -20.48 -5.74 12.31
CA THR A 293 -20.15 -6.87 11.42
C THR A 293 -19.84 -8.16 12.16
N GLY A 294 -19.61 -8.08 13.48
CA GLY A 294 -19.06 -9.18 14.28
C GLY A 294 -17.54 -9.25 14.27
N TYR A 295 -16.87 -8.43 13.47
CA TYR A 295 -15.40 -8.29 13.45
C TYR A 295 -14.98 -6.99 14.14
N VAL A 296 -13.78 -6.99 14.73
CA VAL A 296 -13.14 -5.74 15.19
C VAL A 296 -12.46 -5.03 14.00
N SER A 297 -11.88 -5.81 13.09
CA SER A 297 -11.32 -5.34 11.81
C SER A 297 -12.04 -5.99 10.62
N THR A 298 -13.21 -5.45 10.25
CA THR A 298 -13.87 -5.80 8.97
C THR A 298 -12.92 -5.62 7.78
N ARG A 299 -12.07 -4.58 7.81
CA ARG A 299 -11.03 -4.35 6.81
C ARG A 299 -10.17 -5.60 6.58
N SER A 300 -9.52 -6.11 7.63
CA SER A 300 -8.67 -7.31 7.50
C SER A 300 -9.48 -8.51 7.04
N HIS A 301 -10.70 -8.69 7.53
CA HIS A 301 -11.55 -9.80 7.10
C HIS A 301 -11.87 -9.78 5.59
N VAL A 302 -12.18 -8.62 5.00
CA VAL A 302 -12.51 -8.58 3.56
C VAL A 302 -11.31 -8.85 2.65
N TRP A 303 -10.08 -8.60 3.14
CA TRP A 303 -8.85 -8.95 2.42
C TRP A 303 -8.64 -10.47 2.33
N THR A 304 -9.16 -11.26 3.29
CA THR A 304 -9.03 -12.72 3.28
C THR A 304 -9.86 -13.42 2.19
N GLY A 305 -10.47 -12.70 1.26
CA GLY A 305 -11.17 -13.29 0.12
C GLY A 305 -11.20 -12.41 -1.11
N TYR A 306 -10.28 -11.43 -1.18
CA TYR A 306 -10.21 -10.47 -2.28
C TYR A 306 -9.76 -11.12 -3.59
N ASP A 307 -8.52 -11.62 -3.63
CA ASP A 307 -7.92 -12.29 -4.78
C ASP A 307 -6.77 -13.18 -4.30
N ASN A 308 -6.97 -14.51 -4.34
CA ASN A 308 -6.06 -15.46 -3.74
C ASN A 308 -4.67 -15.52 -4.41
N ASP A 309 -4.56 -15.05 -5.65
CA ASP A 309 -3.28 -15.10 -6.37
C ASP A 309 -2.32 -14.00 -5.93
N ARG A 310 -2.86 -12.91 -5.37
CA ARG A 310 -2.08 -11.71 -4.99
C ARG A 310 -2.21 -11.31 -3.54
N THR A 311 -3.01 -12.01 -2.74
CA THR A 311 -3.20 -11.72 -1.31
C THR A 311 -2.64 -12.83 -0.42
N TYR A 312 -2.74 -12.65 0.91
CA TYR A 312 -2.29 -13.57 1.97
C TYR A 312 -0.80 -13.55 2.32
N VAL A 313 -0.49 -14.31 3.37
CA VAL A 313 0.85 -14.69 3.77
C VAL A 313 1.43 -15.62 2.71
N LEU A 314 2.63 -15.32 2.22
CA LEU A 314 3.39 -16.21 1.36
C LEU A 314 4.06 -17.28 2.24
N PRO A 315 3.53 -18.51 2.38
CA PRO A 315 4.05 -19.45 3.37
C PRO A 315 5.49 -19.88 3.03
N TYR A 316 5.80 -19.97 1.74
CA TYR A 316 7.14 -20.27 1.23
C TYR A 316 8.19 -19.22 1.62
N ALA A 317 7.77 -18.03 2.10
CA ALA A 317 8.72 -17.04 2.63
C ALA A 317 9.47 -17.51 3.87
N PHE A 318 8.96 -18.53 4.55
CA PHE A 318 9.60 -19.17 5.71
C PHE A 318 10.51 -20.34 5.31
N ASP A 319 10.52 -20.75 4.05
CA ASP A 319 11.43 -21.80 3.55
C ASP A 319 12.85 -21.24 3.45
N ASP A 320 13.85 -22.09 3.73
CA ASP A 320 15.28 -21.70 3.72
C ASP A 320 15.77 -21.19 2.37
N SER A 321 15.07 -21.54 1.28
CA SER A 321 15.37 -21.10 -0.09
C SER A 321 14.78 -19.73 -0.45
N PHE A 322 14.00 -19.10 0.43
CA PHE A 322 13.40 -17.81 0.14
C PHE A 322 14.44 -16.69 0.02
N GLY A 323 14.26 -15.86 -1.00
CA GLY A 323 15.12 -14.73 -1.36
C GLY A 323 14.46 -13.92 -2.47
N PHE A 324 15.20 -12.99 -3.09
CA PHE A 324 14.70 -12.17 -4.20
C PHE A 324 14.21 -13.03 -5.36
N GLU A 325 14.96 -14.08 -5.72
CA GLU A 325 14.56 -14.98 -6.82
C GLU A 325 13.24 -15.70 -6.54
N GLY A 326 13.03 -16.12 -5.29
CA GLY A 326 11.77 -16.74 -4.84
C GLY A 326 10.60 -15.78 -4.98
N TYR A 327 10.78 -14.52 -4.56
CA TYR A 327 9.76 -13.49 -4.69
C TYR A 327 9.47 -13.14 -6.15
N VAL A 328 10.50 -12.99 -7.00
CA VAL A 328 10.33 -12.77 -8.44
C VAL A 328 9.56 -13.91 -9.09
N ASN A 329 9.84 -15.17 -8.73
CA ASN A 329 9.08 -16.30 -9.24
C ASN A 329 7.60 -16.20 -8.89
N PHE A 330 7.28 -15.91 -7.64
CA PHE A 330 5.90 -15.68 -7.20
C PHE A 330 5.24 -14.54 -7.97
N ALA A 331 5.88 -13.37 -8.03
CA ALA A 331 5.34 -12.21 -8.73
C ALA A 331 5.11 -12.48 -10.22
N LEU A 332 5.98 -13.24 -10.88
CA LEU A 332 5.79 -13.68 -12.26
C LEU A 332 4.57 -14.60 -12.47
N ASP A 333 4.15 -15.34 -11.44
CA ASP A 333 2.96 -16.20 -11.46
C ASP A 333 1.66 -15.46 -11.11
N VAL A 334 1.75 -14.29 -10.46
CA VAL A 334 0.57 -13.47 -10.20
C VAL A 334 0.01 -12.96 -11.54
N PRO A 335 -1.30 -13.15 -11.81
CA PRO A 335 -1.90 -12.63 -13.02
C PRO A 335 -1.84 -11.10 -13.07
N MET A 336 -1.53 -10.55 -14.24
CA MET A 336 -1.46 -9.10 -14.45
C MET A 336 -2.86 -8.46 -14.35
N TYR A 337 -2.92 -7.15 -14.11
CA TYR A 337 -4.14 -6.35 -14.30
C TYR A 337 -4.04 -5.51 -15.58
N PHE A 338 -2.98 -4.73 -15.73
CA PHE A 338 -2.82 -3.82 -16.85
C PHE A 338 -1.35 -3.48 -17.07
N ILE A 339 -1.08 -2.85 -18.20
CA ILE A 339 0.16 -2.15 -18.49
C ILE A 339 -0.17 -0.72 -18.92
N TYR A 340 0.83 0.15 -18.95
CA TYR A 340 0.69 1.51 -19.43
C TYR A 340 1.46 1.70 -20.74
N ARG A 341 0.76 2.08 -21.80
CA ARG A 341 1.31 2.31 -23.15
C ARG A 341 0.58 3.45 -23.83
N ASP A 342 1.30 4.31 -24.54
CA ASP A 342 0.73 5.42 -25.32
C ASP A 342 -0.33 6.21 -24.54
N LYS A 343 0.01 6.55 -23.29
CA LYS A 343 -0.83 7.26 -22.32
C LYS A 343 -2.14 6.56 -21.93
N LYS A 344 -2.25 5.26 -22.12
CA LYS A 344 -3.46 4.47 -21.84
C LYS A 344 -3.16 3.23 -21.00
N HIS A 345 -4.14 2.87 -20.18
CA HIS A 345 -4.11 1.58 -19.49
C HIS A 345 -4.66 0.49 -20.41
N ILE A 346 -3.82 -0.51 -20.74
CA ILE A 346 -4.23 -1.67 -21.54
C ILE A 346 -4.60 -2.81 -20.60
N ASP A 347 -5.83 -3.29 -20.70
CA ASP A 347 -6.34 -4.41 -19.91
C ASP A 347 -5.59 -5.71 -20.23
N CYS A 348 -4.81 -6.18 -19.25
CA CYS A 348 -4.06 -7.44 -19.27
C CYS A 348 -4.58 -8.40 -18.20
N SER A 349 -5.82 -8.20 -17.75
CA SER A 349 -6.35 -8.87 -16.58
C SER A 349 -6.41 -10.38 -16.75
N GLY A 350 -5.74 -11.12 -15.86
CA GLY A 350 -5.67 -12.57 -15.92
C GLY A 350 -4.58 -13.12 -16.86
N MET A 351 -3.79 -12.26 -17.51
CA MET A 351 -2.66 -12.66 -18.35
C MET A 351 -1.38 -12.85 -17.54
N SER A 352 -0.38 -13.53 -18.10
CA SER A 352 0.87 -13.86 -17.41
C SER A 352 2.00 -12.88 -17.74
N PHE A 353 2.69 -12.38 -16.70
CA PHE A 353 3.93 -11.63 -16.90
C PHE A 353 5.04 -12.52 -17.49
N ARG A 354 5.02 -13.84 -17.26
CA ARG A 354 5.97 -14.77 -17.93
C ARG A 354 5.75 -14.82 -19.44
N ASP A 355 4.50 -14.81 -19.89
CA ASP A 355 4.21 -14.73 -21.33
C ASP A 355 4.66 -13.39 -21.89
N PHE A 356 4.50 -12.31 -21.13
CA PHE A 356 4.97 -11.00 -21.52
C PHE A 356 6.50 -10.94 -21.70
N MET A 357 7.27 -11.52 -20.77
CA MET A 357 8.73 -11.65 -20.89
C MET A 357 9.18 -12.36 -22.18
N ASN A 358 8.31 -13.21 -22.76
CA ASN A 358 8.57 -13.92 -24.01
C ASN A 358 7.95 -13.25 -25.25
N GLY A 359 7.36 -12.06 -25.12
CA GLY A 359 6.69 -11.35 -26.22
C GLY A 359 5.31 -11.93 -26.58
N ASN A 360 4.76 -12.81 -25.75
CA ASN A 360 3.54 -13.58 -26.01
C ASN A 360 2.31 -13.03 -25.27
N LEU A 361 2.34 -11.78 -24.82
CA LEU A 361 1.21 -11.17 -24.12
C LEU A 361 0.07 -10.87 -25.11
N PRO A 362 -1.12 -11.51 -25.01
CA PRO A 362 -2.17 -11.38 -26.01
C PRO A 362 -2.69 -9.95 -26.22
N ALA A 363 -2.67 -9.10 -25.19
CA ALA A 363 -3.10 -7.71 -25.27
C ALA A 363 -2.17 -6.83 -26.12
N ILE A 364 -0.88 -7.16 -26.19
CA ILE A 364 0.14 -6.44 -26.97
C ILE A 364 1.13 -7.42 -27.62
N PRO A 365 0.70 -8.18 -28.64
CA PRO A 365 1.52 -9.26 -29.20
C PRO A 365 2.87 -8.77 -29.74
N GLY A 366 3.95 -9.49 -29.42
CA GLY A 366 5.30 -9.21 -29.89
C GLY A 366 6.05 -8.11 -29.13
N GLN A 367 5.40 -7.41 -28.19
CA GLN A 367 6.06 -6.44 -27.33
C GLN A 367 6.65 -7.11 -26.08
N LEU A 368 7.78 -6.57 -25.60
CA LEU A 368 8.49 -7.04 -24.41
C LEU A 368 8.28 -6.08 -23.22
N PRO A 369 8.40 -6.57 -21.98
CA PRO A 369 8.24 -5.74 -20.78
C PRO A 369 9.44 -4.82 -20.58
N THR A 370 9.15 -3.69 -19.94
CA THR A 370 10.11 -2.72 -19.41
C THR A 370 10.16 -2.81 -17.88
N PHE A 371 11.12 -2.13 -17.24
CA PHE A 371 11.13 -2.03 -15.77
C PHE A 371 9.89 -1.30 -15.24
N ASN A 372 9.33 -0.35 -15.98
CA ASN A 372 8.10 0.33 -15.58
C ASN A 372 6.90 -0.63 -15.58
N ASP A 373 6.87 -1.62 -16.48
CA ASP A 373 5.84 -2.68 -16.46
C ASP A 373 6.02 -3.61 -15.26
N TRP A 374 7.27 -3.94 -14.94
CA TRP A 374 7.58 -4.77 -13.78
C TRP A 374 7.18 -4.08 -12.48
N GLU A 375 7.53 -2.80 -12.32
CA GLU A 375 7.13 -2.00 -11.17
C GLU A 375 5.61 -1.86 -11.07
N THR A 376 4.94 -1.57 -12.19
CA THR A 376 3.47 -1.52 -12.27
C THR A 376 2.86 -2.85 -11.84
N HIS A 377 3.42 -3.98 -12.29
CA HIS A 377 2.94 -5.31 -11.93
C HIS A 377 3.11 -5.59 -10.43
N LEU A 378 4.28 -5.32 -9.88
CA LEU A 378 4.57 -5.47 -8.44
C LEU A 378 3.62 -4.63 -7.58
N ALA A 379 3.30 -3.41 -7.99
CA ALA A 379 2.36 -2.53 -7.31
C ALA A 379 0.91 -3.06 -7.29
N THR A 380 0.60 -4.12 -8.04
CA THR A 380 -0.71 -4.78 -7.99
C THR A 380 -0.74 -6.03 -7.10
N ILE A 381 0.36 -6.37 -6.42
CA ILE A 381 0.41 -7.51 -5.50
C ILE A 381 0.15 -7.02 -4.08
N TYR A 382 -0.74 -7.67 -3.33
CA TYR A 382 -1.24 -7.18 -2.03
C TYR A 382 -1.20 -8.27 -0.93
N PRO A 383 -0.05 -8.89 -0.64
CA PRO A 383 0.02 -9.85 0.45
C PRO A 383 -0.29 -9.15 1.79
N GLU A 384 -0.84 -9.87 2.78
CA GLU A 384 -1.21 -9.32 4.11
C GLU A 384 -0.04 -8.61 4.80
N GLY A 385 1.19 -8.94 4.42
CA GLY A 385 2.41 -8.24 4.79
C GLY A 385 2.93 -7.34 3.67
N PHE A 386 3.96 -7.81 2.96
CA PHE A 386 4.93 -6.96 2.25
C PHE A 386 4.88 -7.12 0.75
N VAL A 387 4.83 -5.99 0.05
CA VAL A 387 5.28 -5.92 -1.33
C VAL A 387 6.77 -5.61 -1.32
N VAL A 388 7.56 -6.35 -2.10
CA VAL A 388 8.97 -6.01 -2.33
C VAL A 388 9.03 -5.20 -3.62
N ASP A 389 9.13 -3.87 -3.50
CA ASP A 389 9.51 -2.96 -4.59
C ASP A 389 10.89 -2.30 -4.27
N GLU A 390 11.23 -1.14 -4.85
CA GLU A 390 12.45 -0.37 -4.49
C GLU A 390 12.47 0.06 -3.00
N THR A 391 11.33 -0.09 -2.32
CA THR A 391 11.07 0.13 -0.91
C THR A 391 10.26 -1.04 -0.30
N TRP A 392 10.31 -1.19 1.01
CA TRP A 392 9.46 -2.13 1.74
C TRP A 392 8.09 -1.51 1.96
N ARG A 393 7.02 -2.31 2.09
CA ARG A 393 5.71 -1.83 2.56
C ARG A 393 5.16 -2.74 3.67
N MET A 394 4.79 -2.19 4.84
CA MET A 394 4.08 -2.88 5.91
C MET A 394 2.73 -2.23 6.10
N ILE A 395 1.67 -3.00 5.89
CA ILE A 395 0.29 -2.58 6.09
C ILE A 395 -0.02 -2.61 7.59
N LEU A 396 -0.68 -1.59 8.14
CA LEU A 396 -1.03 -1.48 9.57
C LEU A 396 -2.55 -1.42 9.77
#